data_AF-A0AAJ6AVH7-F1
#
_entry.id   AF-A0AAJ6AVH7-F1
#
_cell.length_a   1.000
_cell.length_b   1.000
_cell.length_c   1.000
_cell.angle_alpha   90.00
_cell.angle_beta   90.00
_cell.angle_gamma   90.00
#
_symmetry.space_group_name_H-M   'P 1'
#
loop_
_entity.id
_entity.type
_entity.pdbx_description
1 polymer ?
#
loop_
_entity_poly.entity_id
_entity_poly.type
_entity_poly.pdbx_seq_one_letter_code
_entity_poly.pdbx_strand_id
1 'polypeptide(L)'
;MTDQLHSPVPAEPKAEPATTEPATTMPALAEPASAEPALAEPSAELSAVSAEREDERTTEAVEPQVVPVEPPATPRIPLRERRGPRAAVRWGLAVVLCAGLAGGSAAYVTSLHRADVPGLSTKSDGRWDYSELSLPALRTDEPKPGDRANTAGTHFADPRDLLLPAPAGAKPDKALPGGVVPVDRFLTEYGKDERATLRDALDVTGLRQVTARGWTMPDGTHARVYLLRFPGAGYAASFLGEDLGARAQAPAIEPRGSSLSARDPGWEPFPAAYEAGSGMAYAEEAPFGARQIRHGYLRMGDTVALVITDHPGRTPAVPFRQMMILQGQLLA
;
A
#
# COMPACT_ATOMS: atom_id res chain seq x y z
N MET A 1 73.91 12.42 -33.43
CA MET A 1 72.72 11.59 -33.68
C MET A 1 72.10 11.31 -32.33
N THR A 2 70.90 11.87 -32.11
CA THR A 2 69.97 11.68 -30.96
C THR A 2 70.49 12.00 -29.55
N ASP A 3 70.34 13.29 -29.24
CA ASP A 3 69.95 13.85 -27.94
C ASP A 3 68.42 13.71 -27.77
N GLN A 4 67.90 13.76 -26.53
CA GLN A 4 66.47 13.79 -26.07
C GLN A 4 66.13 12.66 -25.08
N LEU A 5 65.36 12.85 -24.01
CA LEU A 5 65.10 13.97 -23.10
C LEU A 5 64.26 13.33 -21.97
N HIS A 6 64.71 13.49 -20.73
CA HIS A 6 64.03 13.04 -19.52
C HIS A 6 63.00 14.12 -19.12
N SER A 7 61.72 13.76 -18.91
CA SER A 7 60.66 14.57 -18.24
C SER A 7 59.31 13.81 -18.18
N PRO A 8 58.39 14.10 -17.24
CA PRO A 8 58.51 13.72 -15.83
C PRO A 8 57.23 13.08 -15.23
N VAL A 9 57.40 12.54 -14.01
CA VAL A 9 56.36 12.08 -13.07
C VAL A 9 55.44 13.25 -12.66
N PRO A 10 54.11 13.10 -12.61
CA PRO A 10 53.23 14.12 -12.06
C PRO A 10 53.32 14.16 -10.52
N ALA A 11 53.53 15.37 -10.01
CA ALA A 11 53.72 15.68 -8.60
C ALA A 11 52.42 15.60 -7.78
N GLU A 12 52.54 15.09 -6.55
CA GLU A 12 51.58 15.28 -5.46
C GLU A 12 51.42 16.77 -5.11
N PRO A 13 50.19 17.27 -4.90
CA PRO A 13 49.99 18.56 -4.27
C PRO A 13 50.12 18.44 -2.73
N LYS A 14 51.11 19.13 -2.20
CA LYS A 14 51.39 19.33 -0.77
C LYS A 14 50.44 20.38 -0.18
N ALA A 15 49.87 20.09 0.99
CA ALA A 15 49.14 21.00 1.88
C ALA A 15 50.05 22.17 2.35
N GLU A 16 49.57 23.40 2.56
CA GLU A 16 48.89 24.02 3.73
C GLU A 16 48.97 25.58 3.53
N PRO A 17 48.37 26.50 4.33
CA PRO A 17 47.76 26.34 5.66
C PRO A 17 46.37 26.98 5.88
N ALA A 18 45.77 26.62 7.01
CA ALA A 18 44.64 27.28 7.65
C ALA A 18 44.96 28.71 8.11
N THR A 19 43.97 29.61 8.13
CA THR A 19 43.82 30.72 9.12
C THR A 19 42.42 31.36 9.06
N THR A 20 41.68 31.12 10.15
CA THR A 20 40.62 31.92 10.84
C THR A 20 39.28 32.31 10.21
N GLU A 21 38.26 31.94 10.99
CA GLU A 21 36.87 32.41 11.07
C GLU A 21 36.69 33.94 11.00
N PRO A 22 35.45 34.35 10.72
CA PRO A 22 34.75 35.10 11.75
C PRO A 22 33.43 34.43 12.16
N ALA A 23 33.33 34.18 13.47
CA ALA A 23 32.07 34.11 14.21
C ALA A 23 31.33 35.45 14.14
N THR A 24 30.01 35.44 14.39
CA THR A 24 29.02 36.54 14.53
C THR A 24 27.91 36.35 13.47
N THR A 25 26.64 36.04 13.73
CA THR A 25 25.83 35.94 14.95
C THR A 25 24.60 35.09 14.62
N MET A 26 24.26 34.15 15.50
CA MET A 26 22.97 33.46 15.48
C MET A 26 21.83 34.43 15.81
N PRO A 27 20.73 34.48 15.05
CA PRO A 27 19.45 34.86 15.64
C PRO A 27 18.95 33.65 16.42
N ALA A 28 18.88 33.80 17.74
CA ALA A 28 18.17 32.89 18.62
C ALA A 28 16.71 32.78 18.15
N LEU A 29 16.36 31.65 17.56
CA LEU A 29 14.96 31.30 17.33
C LEU A 29 14.42 30.75 18.66
N ALA A 30 13.58 31.56 19.27
CA ALA A 30 12.89 31.27 20.51
C ALA A 30 12.18 29.91 20.45
N GLU A 31 12.44 29.13 21.48
CA GLU A 31 11.67 27.98 21.93
C GLU A 31 10.19 28.39 22.08
N PRO A 32 9.23 27.79 21.33
CA PRO A 32 7.83 28.02 21.63
C PRO A 32 7.50 27.23 22.90
N ALA A 33 7.27 28.00 23.96
CA ALA A 33 6.69 27.55 25.21
C ALA A 33 5.53 26.59 24.94
N SER A 34 5.60 25.43 25.58
CA SER A 34 4.50 24.49 25.73
C SER A 34 3.34 25.22 26.43
N ALA A 35 2.37 25.67 25.63
CA ALA A 35 1.11 26.22 26.11
C ALA A 35 0.08 25.09 26.13
N GLU A 36 -0.12 24.58 27.34
CA GLU A 36 -1.15 23.63 27.75
C GLU A 36 -2.54 24.20 27.42
N PRO A 37 -3.39 23.52 26.61
CA PRO A 37 -4.76 23.96 26.43
C PRO A 37 -5.60 23.43 27.58
N ALA A 38 -5.94 24.34 28.51
CA ALA A 38 -7.00 24.14 29.48
C ALA A 38 -8.34 23.94 28.74
N LEU A 39 -8.80 22.69 28.65
CA LEU A 39 -10.16 22.36 28.27
C LEU A 39 -11.05 22.46 29.51
N ALA A 40 -11.77 23.57 29.59
CA ALA A 40 -12.86 23.78 30.52
C ALA A 40 -14.02 22.81 30.21
N GLU A 41 -14.43 22.06 31.22
CA GLU A 41 -15.66 21.26 31.24
C GLU A 41 -16.88 22.20 31.29
N PRO A 42 -17.92 22.01 30.45
CA PRO A 42 -19.21 22.60 30.72
C PRO A 42 -19.99 21.67 31.68
N SER A 43 -19.92 21.99 32.97
CA SER A 43 -20.94 21.60 33.95
C SER A 43 -22.28 22.24 33.57
N ALA A 44 -23.26 21.41 33.22
CA ALA A 44 -24.65 21.80 33.14
C ALA A 44 -25.41 21.20 34.33
N GLU A 45 -25.40 21.93 35.44
CA GLU A 45 -26.41 21.83 36.49
C GLU A 45 -27.72 22.38 35.93
N LEU A 46 -28.75 21.54 35.79
CA LEU A 46 -30.13 21.98 35.60
C LEU A 46 -30.89 21.73 36.90
N SER A 47 -30.89 22.78 37.72
CA SER A 47 -31.76 22.96 38.86
C SER A 47 -33.23 22.89 38.48
N ALA A 48 -33.96 22.23 39.38
CA ALA A 48 -35.41 22.14 39.42
C ALA A 48 -36.09 23.52 39.43
N VAL A 49 -37.18 23.65 38.67
CA VAL A 49 -38.20 24.66 38.89
C VAL A 49 -39.46 23.94 39.36
N SER A 50 -39.72 24.07 40.67
CA SER A 50 -41.05 23.96 41.24
C SER A 50 -41.92 25.10 40.71
N ALA A 51 -43.10 24.77 40.21
CA ALA A 51 -44.19 25.72 40.06
C ALA A 51 -45.43 25.09 40.69
N GLU A 52 -45.69 25.55 41.91
CA GLU A 52 -46.89 25.34 42.69
C GLU A 52 -48.10 25.95 41.96
N ARG A 53 -49.21 25.21 41.91
CA ARG A 53 -50.52 25.77 41.61
C ARG A 53 -51.56 25.00 42.41
N GLU A 54 -51.87 25.55 43.58
CA GLU A 54 -53.15 25.33 44.25
C GLU A 54 -54.25 25.95 43.39
N ASP A 55 -55.33 25.20 43.17
CA ASP A 55 -56.65 25.81 43.07
C ASP A 55 -57.67 24.87 43.71
N GLU A 56 -58.42 25.47 44.61
CA GLU A 56 -59.32 24.90 45.59
C GLU A 56 -60.74 24.97 45.01
N ARG A 57 -61.49 23.87 45.00
CA ARG A 57 -62.95 23.98 44.88
C ARG A 57 -63.73 22.80 45.47
N THR A 58 -64.26 23.10 46.67
CA THR A 58 -65.65 22.90 47.09
C THR A 58 -66.20 21.48 47.21
N THR A 59 -66.38 21.11 48.48
CA THR A 59 -67.37 20.16 49.01
C THR A 59 -68.79 20.48 48.56
N GLU A 60 -69.51 19.50 48.01
CA GLU A 60 -70.98 19.51 47.98
C GLU A 60 -71.53 18.16 48.44
N ALA A 61 -72.42 18.24 49.42
CA ALA A 61 -73.09 17.12 50.08
C ALA A 61 -74.27 16.63 49.24
N VAL A 62 -74.47 15.30 49.19
CA VAL A 62 -75.72 14.69 48.70
C VAL A 62 -76.18 13.63 49.68
N GLU A 63 -77.42 13.80 50.14
CA GLU A 63 -78.24 12.94 51.01
C GLU A 63 -78.55 11.55 50.40
N PRO A 64 -79.06 10.59 51.20
CA PRO A 64 -79.00 9.17 50.89
C PRO A 64 -80.12 8.73 49.94
N GLN A 65 -79.77 7.95 48.92
CA GLN A 65 -80.75 7.18 48.14
C GLN A 65 -80.81 5.72 48.57
N VAL A 66 -82.04 5.27 48.75
CA VAL A 66 -82.47 3.94 49.20
C VAL A 66 -82.13 2.90 48.14
N VAL A 67 -81.45 1.84 48.56
CA VAL A 67 -80.99 0.72 47.73
C VAL A 67 -82.11 -0.33 47.60
N PRO A 68 -82.49 -0.78 46.39
CA PRO A 68 -83.23 -2.02 46.22
C PRO A 68 -82.29 -3.22 46.42
N VAL A 69 -82.64 -4.15 47.31
CA VAL A 69 -81.90 -5.39 47.55
C VAL A 69 -82.10 -6.34 46.35
N GLU A 70 -81.05 -6.52 45.55
CA GLU A 70 -80.95 -7.55 44.51
C GLU A 70 -80.41 -8.85 45.14
N PRO A 71 -80.98 -10.04 44.83
CA PRO A 71 -80.54 -11.30 45.44
C PRO A 71 -79.10 -11.66 45.01
N PRO A 72 -78.34 -12.38 45.87
CA PRO A 72 -76.93 -12.62 45.63
C PRO A 72 -76.70 -13.48 44.38
N ALA A 73 -75.97 -12.92 43.41
CA ALA A 73 -75.41 -13.68 42.30
C ALA A 73 -74.40 -14.71 42.85
N THR A 74 -74.61 -15.98 42.55
CA THR A 74 -73.68 -17.06 42.86
C THR A 74 -72.29 -16.76 42.27
N PRO A 75 -71.19 -16.95 43.01
CA PRO A 75 -69.85 -16.71 42.50
C PRO A 75 -69.56 -17.66 41.33
N ARG A 76 -69.38 -17.11 40.13
CA ARG A 76 -68.79 -17.84 39.01
C ARG A 76 -67.32 -18.09 39.34
N ILE A 77 -66.96 -19.35 39.55
CA ILE A 77 -65.56 -19.77 39.73
C ILE A 77 -64.79 -19.32 38.47
N PRO A 78 -63.71 -18.54 38.58
CA PRO A 78 -62.91 -18.19 37.42
C PRO A 78 -62.34 -19.48 36.83
N LEU A 79 -62.65 -19.76 35.56
CA LEU A 79 -62.01 -20.82 34.79
C LEU A 79 -60.51 -20.61 34.88
N ARG A 80 -59.82 -21.55 35.54
CA ARG A 80 -58.36 -21.52 35.74
C ARG A 80 -57.70 -21.40 34.37
N GLU A 81 -57.27 -20.20 34.05
CA GLU A 81 -56.64 -19.88 32.78
C GLU A 81 -55.34 -20.68 32.69
N ARG A 82 -55.32 -21.70 31.82
CA ARG A 82 -54.12 -22.50 31.52
C ARG A 82 -53.12 -21.65 30.73
N ARG A 83 -52.51 -20.65 31.37
CA ARG A 83 -51.52 -19.72 30.80
C ARG A 83 -50.07 -20.23 30.85
N GLY A 84 -49.84 -21.54 30.97
CA GLY A 84 -48.49 -22.11 31.16
C GLY A 84 -47.63 -22.26 29.89
N PRO A 85 -48.09 -22.98 28.83
CA PRO A 85 -47.20 -23.37 27.74
C PRO A 85 -47.03 -22.28 26.68
N ARG A 86 -48.08 -21.48 26.42
CA ARG A 86 -48.03 -20.41 25.40
C ARG A 86 -47.11 -19.27 25.80
N ALA A 87 -47.04 -18.97 27.10
CA ALA A 87 -46.12 -17.96 27.62
C ALA A 87 -44.67 -18.42 27.42
N ALA A 88 -44.34 -19.66 27.80
CA ALA A 88 -42.99 -20.21 27.62
C ALA A 88 -42.55 -20.24 26.15
N VAL A 89 -43.45 -20.61 25.22
CA VAL A 89 -43.14 -20.58 23.76
C VAL A 89 -42.91 -19.15 23.26
N ARG A 90 -43.73 -18.18 23.70
CA ARG A 90 -43.57 -16.77 23.30
C ARG A 90 -42.27 -16.18 23.81
N TRP A 91 -41.91 -16.46 25.05
CA TRP A 91 -40.65 -16.02 25.62
C TRP A 91 -39.44 -16.73 25.01
N GLY A 92 -39.55 -18.04 24.73
CA GLY A 92 -38.51 -18.78 24.00
C GLY A 92 -38.26 -18.19 22.60
N LEU A 93 -39.33 -17.88 21.85
CA LEU A 93 -39.22 -17.24 20.54
C LEU A 93 -38.58 -15.84 20.64
N ALA A 94 -38.96 -15.05 21.65
CA ALA A 94 -38.37 -13.74 21.89
C ALA A 94 -36.86 -13.84 22.18
N VAL A 95 -36.44 -14.78 23.02
CA VAL A 95 -35.01 -15.00 23.32
C VAL A 95 -34.24 -15.42 22.08
N VAL A 96 -34.78 -16.34 21.27
CA VAL A 96 -34.13 -16.77 20.01
C VAL A 96 -34.02 -15.62 19.02
N LEU A 97 -35.06 -14.79 18.87
CA LEU A 97 -35.02 -13.62 18.00
C LEU A 97 -33.99 -12.59 18.49
N CYS A 98 -33.99 -12.27 19.78
CA CYS A 98 -33.01 -11.34 20.37
C CYS A 98 -31.58 -11.86 20.23
N ALA A 99 -31.34 -13.15 20.52
CA ALA A 99 -30.03 -13.77 20.39
C ALA A 99 -29.57 -13.82 18.92
N GLY A 100 -30.49 -14.15 18.00
CA GLY A 100 -30.21 -14.18 16.56
C GLY A 100 -29.90 -12.80 15.98
N LEU A 101 -30.68 -11.77 16.34
CA LEU A 101 -30.42 -10.39 15.93
C LEU A 101 -29.12 -9.87 16.53
N ALA A 102 -28.91 -10.02 17.85
CA ALA A 102 -27.71 -9.54 18.51
C ALA A 102 -26.45 -10.25 17.98
N GLY A 103 -26.48 -11.58 17.88
CA GLY A 103 -25.38 -12.37 17.36
C GLY A 103 -25.12 -12.11 15.87
N GLY A 104 -26.17 -12.00 15.05
CA GLY A 104 -26.06 -11.69 13.63
C GLY A 104 -25.50 -10.28 13.37
N SER A 105 -25.97 -9.27 14.10
CA SER A 105 -25.46 -7.90 14.00
C SER A 105 -24.01 -7.81 14.48
N ALA A 106 -23.66 -8.48 15.58
CA ALA A 106 -22.29 -8.52 16.06
C ALA A 106 -21.36 -9.19 15.03
N ALA A 107 -21.73 -10.38 14.54
CA ALA A 107 -20.96 -11.11 13.54
C ALA A 107 -20.77 -10.29 12.26
N TYR A 108 -21.84 -9.64 11.77
CA TYR A 108 -21.78 -8.78 10.60
C TYR A 108 -20.80 -7.61 10.79
N VAL A 109 -20.92 -6.85 11.87
CA VAL A 109 -20.04 -5.70 12.14
C VAL A 109 -18.59 -6.15 12.34
N THR A 110 -18.35 -7.27 13.04
CA THR A 110 -16.99 -7.80 13.24
C THR A 110 -16.38 -8.41 11.99
N SER A 111 -17.18 -8.75 10.98
CA SER A 111 -16.70 -9.29 9.71
C SER A 111 -16.31 -8.23 8.68
N LEU A 112 -16.82 -7.00 8.83
CA LEU A 112 -16.47 -5.89 7.94
C LEU A 112 -15.05 -5.41 8.20
N HIS A 113 -14.32 -5.10 7.12
CA HIS A 113 -13.07 -4.36 7.27
C HIS A 113 -13.40 -2.94 7.74
N ARG A 114 -12.47 -2.31 8.48
CA ARG A 114 -12.64 -0.95 9.01
C ARG A 114 -13.08 0.06 7.94
N ALA A 115 -12.61 -0.11 6.70
CA ALA A 115 -12.94 0.75 5.56
C ALA A 115 -14.40 0.59 5.06
N ASP A 116 -15.02 -0.54 5.34
CA ASP A 116 -16.36 -0.90 4.86
C ASP A 116 -17.46 -0.64 5.90
N VAL A 117 -17.08 -0.19 7.10
CA VAL A 117 -18.04 0.19 8.13
C VAL A 117 -18.65 1.55 7.77
N PRO A 118 -19.98 1.64 7.61
CA PRO A 118 -20.65 2.91 7.29
C PRO A 118 -20.28 4.00 8.30
N GLY A 119 -19.86 5.16 7.80
CA GLY A 119 -19.45 6.30 8.63
C GLY A 119 -18.02 6.23 9.19
N LEU A 120 -17.27 5.14 8.96
CA LEU A 120 -15.85 5.00 9.31
C LEU A 120 -14.94 4.77 8.09
N SER A 121 -15.49 4.81 6.88
CA SER A 121 -14.72 4.71 5.65
C SER A 121 -13.73 5.88 5.54
N THR A 122 -12.45 5.54 5.40
CA THR A 122 -11.41 6.54 5.11
C THR A 122 -11.40 6.85 3.62
N LYS A 123 -10.97 8.06 3.25
CA LYS A 123 -10.62 8.34 1.86
C LYS A 123 -9.57 7.34 1.40
N SER A 124 -9.67 6.89 0.15
CA SER A 124 -8.63 6.06 -0.46
C SER A 124 -7.29 6.76 -0.34
N ASP A 125 -6.27 6.03 0.11
CA ASP A 125 -4.88 6.50 0.18
C ASP A 125 -4.17 6.43 -1.19
N GLY A 126 -4.91 6.04 -2.23
CA GLY A 126 -4.42 5.90 -3.60
C GLY A 126 -3.66 4.61 -3.86
N ARG A 127 -3.62 3.66 -2.92
CA ARG A 127 -3.06 2.32 -3.17
C ARG A 127 -4.01 1.47 -4.01
N TRP A 128 -3.44 0.50 -4.71
CA TRP A 128 -4.21 -0.54 -5.38
C TRP A 128 -4.40 -1.74 -4.46
N ASP A 129 -5.55 -2.39 -4.60
CA ASP A 129 -5.90 -3.58 -3.82
C ASP A 129 -5.28 -4.81 -4.47
N TYR A 130 -4.22 -5.35 -3.87
CA TYR A 130 -3.65 -6.63 -4.27
C TYR A 130 -4.22 -7.76 -3.40
N SER A 131 -4.34 -8.95 -3.99
CA SER A 131 -4.55 -10.16 -3.19
C SER A 131 -3.37 -10.38 -2.23
N GLU A 132 -3.61 -11.14 -1.15
CA GLU A 132 -2.55 -11.51 -0.22
C GLU A 132 -1.39 -12.19 -0.96
N LEU A 133 -0.20 -11.63 -0.80
CA LEU A 133 1.01 -12.14 -1.44
C LEU A 133 1.66 -13.17 -0.53
N SER A 134 2.05 -14.31 -1.11
CA SER A 134 2.84 -15.32 -0.44
C SER A 134 4.05 -15.66 -1.30
N LEU A 135 5.19 -15.90 -0.66
CA LEU A 135 6.37 -16.38 -1.35
C LEU A 135 6.18 -17.86 -1.72
N PRO A 136 6.68 -18.29 -2.89
CA PRO A 136 6.67 -19.69 -3.25
C PRO A 136 7.43 -20.52 -2.21
N ALA A 137 6.89 -21.68 -1.85
CA ALA A 137 7.57 -22.60 -0.94
C ALA A 137 8.82 -23.19 -1.62
N LEU A 138 9.98 -22.93 -1.04
CA LEU A 138 11.26 -23.51 -1.49
C LEU A 138 11.45 -24.90 -0.87
N ARG A 139 12.25 -25.74 -1.54
CA ARG A 139 12.67 -27.02 -0.95
C ARG A 139 13.62 -26.76 0.23
N THR A 140 13.73 -27.72 1.16
CA THR A 140 14.52 -27.54 2.40
C THR A 140 16.00 -27.25 2.14
N ASP A 141 16.52 -27.70 0.99
CA ASP A 141 17.90 -27.53 0.53
C ASP A 141 18.11 -26.34 -0.42
N GLU A 142 17.06 -25.55 -0.70
CA GLU A 142 17.11 -24.41 -1.62
C GLU A 142 17.19 -23.09 -0.82
N PRO A 143 18.40 -22.50 -0.67
CA PRO A 143 18.57 -21.24 0.05
C PRO A 143 18.01 -20.04 -0.74
N LYS A 144 17.55 -19.01 -0.05
CA LYS A 144 17.10 -17.76 -0.67
C LYS A 144 18.26 -17.01 -1.34
N PRO A 145 18.00 -16.10 -2.29
CA PRO A 145 19.06 -15.31 -2.95
C PRO A 145 19.96 -14.52 -2.00
N GLY A 146 19.44 -14.05 -0.87
CA GLY A 146 20.19 -13.31 0.15
C GLY A 146 20.92 -14.20 1.17
N ASP A 147 20.72 -15.51 1.15
CA ASP A 147 21.33 -16.41 2.13
C ASP A 147 22.82 -16.63 1.83
N ARG A 148 23.65 -16.69 2.88
CA ARG A 148 25.11 -16.91 2.75
C ARG A 148 25.46 -18.22 2.03
N ALA A 149 24.59 -19.22 2.11
CA ALA A 149 24.75 -20.50 1.41
C ALA A 149 24.53 -20.36 -0.12
N ASN A 150 23.85 -19.31 -0.56
CA ASN A 150 23.56 -19.01 -1.95
C ASN A 150 24.49 -17.94 -2.51
N THR A 151 25.77 -18.27 -2.67
CA THR A 151 26.77 -17.29 -3.12
C THR A 151 26.50 -16.76 -4.54
N ALA A 152 25.75 -17.50 -5.36
CA ALA A 152 25.35 -17.07 -6.70
C ALA A 152 24.13 -16.15 -6.70
N GLY A 153 23.39 -16.06 -5.58
CA GLY A 153 22.13 -15.32 -5.49
C GLY A 153 21.02 -15.91 -6.37
N THR A 154 21.02 -17.22 -6.61
CA THR A 154 20.06 -17.84 -7.52
C THR A 154 18.66 -17.88 -6.91
N HIS A 155 17.64 -17.45 -7.65
CA HIS A 155 16.26 -17.73 -7.28
C HIS A 155 15.90 -19.17 -7.65
N PHE A 156 15.65 -20.04 -6.66
CA PHE A 156 15.19 -21.40 -6.93
C PHE A 156 13.71 -21.49 -7.31
N ALA A 157 12.91 -20.51 -6.87
CA ALA A 157 11.52 -20.35 -7.32
C ALA A 157 11.43 -20.02 -8.81
N ASP A 158 10.31 -20.41 -9.44
CA ASP A 158 10.01 -20.03 -10.81
C ASP A 158 9.72 -18.51 -10.87
N PRO A 159 10.34 -17.75 -11.80
CA PRO A 159 10.07 -16.32 -11.94
C PRO A 159 8.59 -15.97 -12.15
N ARG A 160 7.76 -16.89 -12.65
CA ARG A 160 6.32 -16.70 -12.80
C ARG A 160 5.60 -16.56 -11.46
N ASP A 161 6.10 -17.21 -10.43
CA ASP A 161 5.54 -17.17 -9.07
C ASP A 161 6.08 -16.00 -8.25
N LEU A 162 7.15 -15.35 -8.73
CA LEU A 162 7.75 -14.14 -8.14
C LEU A 162 7.22 -12.85 -8.79
N LEU A 163 6.24 -12.96 -9.69
CA LEU A 163 5.72 -11.85 -10.48
C LEU A 163 4.50 -11.24 -9.78
N LEU A 164 4.52 -9.94 -9.56
CA LEU A 164 3.42 -9.22 -8.92
C LEU A 164 2.09 -9.51 -9.65
N PRO A 165 1.03 -9.98 -8.94
CA PRO A 165 -0.26 -10.20 -9.56
C PRO A 165 -0.92 -8.88 -9.96
N ALA A 166 -1.89 -8.94 -10.86
CA ALA A 166 -2.67 -7.74 -11.17
C ALA A 166 -3.58 -7.41 -9.98
N PRO A 167 -3.73 -6.14 -9.59
CA PRO A 167 -4.61 -5.73 -8.51
C PRO A 167 -6.08 -5.92 -8.90
N ALA A 168 -6.97 -5.87 -7.90
CA ALA A 168 -8.40 -6.00 -8.07
C ALA A 168 -8.95 -4.92 -9.02
N GLY A 169 -9.87 -5.32 -9.89
CA GLY A 169 -10.49 -4.44 -10.89
C GLY A 169 -9.59 -4.11 -12.09
N ALA A 170 -8.34 -4.57 -12.12
CA ALA A 170 -7.46 -4.37 -13.26
C ALA A 170 -7.87 -5.24 -14.47
N LYS A 171 -7.71 -4.70 -15.67
CA LYS A 171 -7.84 -5.44 -16.92
C LYS A 171 -6.46 -5.99 -17.33
N PRO A 172 -6.25 -7.31 -17.38
CA PRO A 172 -4.97 -7.89 -17.79
C PRO A 172 -4.58 -7.49 -19.22
N ASP A 173 -3.29 -7.24 -19.43
CA ASP A 173 -2.71 -7.07 -20.77
C ASP A 173 -2.51 -8.45 -21.42
N LYS A 174 -3.13 -8.65 -22.58
CA LYS A 174 -3.01 -9.89 -23.35
C LYS A 174 -1.58 -10.14 -23.85
N ALA A 175 -0.81 -9.09 -24.08
CA ALA A 175 0.58 -9.21 -24.52
C ALA A 175 1.54 -9.54 -23.37
N LEU A 176 1.11 -9.38 -22.12
CA LEU A 176 1.87 -9.62 -20.89
C LEU A 176 1.03 -10.43 -19.90
N PRO A 177 0.80 -11.73 -20.18
CA PRO A 177 -0.17 -12.53 -19.45
C PRO A 177 0.29 -12.95 -18.04
N GLY A 178 1.51 -12.60 -17.62
CA GLY A 178 2.09 -13.06 -16.37
C GLY A 178 2.91 -14.34 -16.51
N GLY A 179 3.58 -14.52 -17.65
CA GLY A 179 4.36 -15.71 -17.98
C GLY A 179 5.62 -15.37 -18.75
N VAL A 180 6.28 -16.40 -19.29
CA VAL A 180 7.48 -16.23 -20.12
C VAL A 180 7.11 -15.48 -21.40
N VAL A 181 7.88 -14.45 -21.73
CA VAL A 181 7.71 -13.66 -22.95
C VAL A 181 9.02 -13.65 -23.77
N PRO A 182 8.96 -13.43 -25.09
CA PRO A 182 10.16 -13.28 -25.90
C PRO A 182 11.02 -12.08 -25.45
N VAL A 183 12.34 -12.17 -25.64
CA VAL A 183 13.27 -11.05 -25.37
C VAL A 183 12.87 -9.79 -26.14
N ASP A 184 12.43 -9.94 -27.39
CA ASP A 184 11.95 -8.84 -28.21
C ASP A 184 10.78 -8.08 -27.57
N ARG A 185 9.92 -8.75 -26.78
CA ARG A 185 8.87 -8.05 -26.04
C ARG A 185 9.46 -7.10 -25.01
N PHE A 186 10.45 -7.51 -24.24
CA PHE A 186 11.16 -6.62 -23.31
C PHE A 186 11.84 -5.46 -24.05
N LEU A 187 12.55 -5.74 -25.14
CA LEU A 187 13.24 -4.70 -25.93
C LEU A 187 12.28 -3.65 -26.52
N THR A 188 10.98 -3.96 -26.67
CA THR A 188 9.98 -2.95 -27.09
C THR A 188 9.70 -1.87 -26.05
N GLU A 189 10.12 -2.07 -24.81
CA GLU A 189 10.08 -1.04 -23.76
C GLU A 189 11.15 0.02 -23.95
N TYR A 190 12.07 -0.14 -24.91
CA TYR A 190 13.11 0.83 -25.21
C TYR A 190 12.94 1.40 -26.63
N GLY A 191 13.60 2.54 -26.86
CA GLY A 191 13.70 3.17 -28.18
C GLY A 191 14.29 2.20 -29.21
N LYS A 192 14.09 2.48 -30.50
CA LYS A 192 14.52 1.55 -31.56
C LYS A 192 16.04 1.47 -31.68
N ASP A 193 16.72 2.57 -31.38
CA ASP A 193 18.16 2.73 -31.59
C ASP A 193 18.96 1.97 -30.53
N GLU A 194 18.37 1.75 -29.35
CA GLU A 194 18.99 1.06 -28.22
C GLU A 194 18.80 -0.46 -28.26
N ARG A 195 17.82 -0.97 -29.02
CA ARG A 195 17.42 -2.40 -28.95
C ARG A 195 18.53 -3.35 -29.37
N ALA A 196 19.30 -3.00 -30.40
CA ALA A 196 20.37 -3.85 -30.90
C ALA A 196 21.46 -4.00 -29.83
N THR A 197 21.94 -2.88 -29.28
CA THR A 197 22.93 -2.87 -28.21
C THR A 197 22.45 -3.61 -26.96
N LEU A 198 21.20 -3.37 -26.54
CA LEU A 198 20.62 -4.08 -25.39
C LEU A 198 20.47 -5.58 -25.66
N ARG A 199 20.15 -5.98 -26.90
CA ARG A 199 20.08 -7.40 -27.25
C ARG A 199 21.44 -8.07 -27.14
N ASP A 200 22.47 -7.47 -27.72
CA ASP A 200 23.84 -7.98 -27.64
C ASP A 200 24.29 -8.09 -26.18
N ALA A 201 23.97 -7.09 -25.34
CA ALA A 201 24.25 -7.13 -23.92
C ALA A 201 23.52 -8.28 -23.20
N LEU A 202 22.24 -8.52 -23.49
CA LEU A 202 21.48 -9.64 -22.92
C LEU A 202 22.05 -11.00 -23.34
N ASP A 203 22.53 -11.12 -24.57
CA ASP A 203 23.17 -12.33 -25.08
C ASP A 203 24.52 -12.58 -24.39
N VAL A 204 25.35 -11.53 -24.24
CA VAL A 204 26.67 -11.60 -23.57
C VAL A 204 26.54 -11.89 -22.07
N THR A 205 25.58 -11.25 -21.40
CA THR A 205 25.31 -11.47 -19.96
C THR A 205 24.56 -12.78 -19.69
N GLY A 206 24.15 -13.49 -20.74
CA GLY A 206 23.62 -14.84 -20.67
C GLY A 206 22.19 -14.90 -20.13
N LEU A 207 21.33 -13.95 -20.50
CA LEU A 207 19.91 -13.92 -20.15
C LEU A 207 19.28 -15.31 -20.32
N ARG A 208 18.63 -15.79 -19.27
CA ARG A 208 17.99 -17.12 -19.24
C ARG A 208 16.52 -17.07 -19.58
N GLN A 209 15.82 -16.07 -19.05
CA GLN A 209 14.38 -15.99 -19.15
C GLN A 209 13.90 -14.55 -18.95
N VAL A 210 12.87 -14.18 -19.70
CA VAL A 210 12.07 -12.97 -19.45
C VAL A 210 10.67 -13.40 -19.06
N THR A 211 10.19 -12.94 -17.91
CA THR A 211 8.83 -13.17 -17.44
C THR A 211 8.15 -11.85 -17.22
N ALA A 212 6.91 -11.67 -17.67
CA ALA A 212 6.27 -10.36 -17.59
C ALA A 212 4.76 -10.40 -17.43
N ARG A 213 4.24 -9.44 -16.66
CA ARG A 213 2.80 -9.18 -16.46
C ARG A 213 2.51 -7.72 -16.72
N GLY A 214 1.38 -7.45 -17.34
CA GLY A 214 0.87 -6.10 -17.53
C GLY A 214 -0.62 -6.03 -17.27
N TRP A 215 -1.10 -4.84 -16.92
CA TRP A 215 -2.51 -4.58 -16.71
C TRP A 215 -2.82 -3.10 -16.91
N THR A 216 -4.12 -2.81 -17.04
CA THR A 216 -4.66 -1.45 -17.09
C THR A 216 -5.66 -1.29 -15.96
N MET A 217 -5.47 -0.27 -15.14
CA MET A 217 -6.40 0.09 -14.07
C MET A 217 -7.62 0.85 -14.60
N PRO A 218 -8.75 0.86 -13.87
CA PRO A 218 -9.94 1.62 -14.25
C PRO A 218 -9.70 3.13 -14.42
N ASP A 219 -8.68 3.68 -13.76
CA ASP A 219 -8.25 5.08 -13.90
C ASP A 219 -7.47 5.36 -15.20
N GLY A 220 -7.16 4.34 -16.00
CA GLY A 220 -6.39 4.47 -17.25
C GLY A 220 -4.87 4.37 -17.06
N THR A 221 -4.38 4.08 -15.86
CA THR A 221 -2.97 3.77 -15.61
C THR A 221 -2.64 2.41 -16.22
N HIS A 222 -1.65 2.39 -17.12
CA HIS A 222 -1.05 1.15 -17.60
C HIS A 222 0.15 0.82 -16.71
N ALA A 223 0.23 -0.43 -16.29
CA ALA A 223 1.28 -0.94 -15.43
C ALA A 223 1.83 -2.24 -15.99
N ARG A 224 3.14 -2.43 -15.85
CA ARG A 224 3.82 -3.66 -16.29
C ARG A 224 5.07 -3.92 -15.49
N VAL A 225 5.35 -5.20 -15.29
CA VAL A 225 6.55 -5.71 -14.62
C VAL A 225 7.21 -6.74 -15.52
N TYR A 226 8.52 -6.60 -15.68
CA TYR A 226 9.40 -7.57 -16.34
C TYR A 226 10.38 -8.11 -15.33
N LEU A 227 10.61 -9.42 -15.31
CA LEU A 227 11.66 -10.10 -14.57
C LEU A 227 12.62 -10.72 -15.57
N LEU A 228 13.89 -10.30 -15.49
CA LEU A 228 14.97 -10.79 -16.31
C LEU A 228 15.87 -11.64 -15.42
N ARG A 229 15.96 -12.93 -15.74
CA ARG A 229 16.76 -13.89 -14.98
C ARG A 229 18.09 -14.14 -15.67
N PHE A 230 19.17 -14.08 -14.91
CA PHE A 230 20.55 -14.26 -15.35
C PHE A 230 21.17 -15.51 -14.70
N PRO A 231 22.40 -15.91 -15.09
CA PRO A 231 23.07 -17.07 -14.49
C PRO A 231 23.45 -16.89 -13.01
N GLY A 232 23.48 -15.65 -12.51
CA GLY A 232 23.84 -15.32 -11.13
C GLY A 232 23.87 -13.81 -10.88
N ALA A 233 24.07 -13.43 -9.62
CA ALA A 233 23.94 -12.04 -9.18
C ALA A 233 24.93 -11.07 -9.84
N GLY A 234 26.15 -11.52 -10.15
CA GLY A 234 27.15 -10.70 -10.85
C GLY A 234 26.71 -10.31 -12.26
N TYR A 235 26.07 -11.22 -12.99
CA TYR A 235 25.56 -10.96 -14.35
C TYR A 235 24.36 -10.00 -14.32
N ALA A 236 23.44 -10.20 -13.37
CA ALA A 236 22.33 -9.29 -13.16
C ALA A 236 22.81 -7.87 -12.78
N ALA A 237 23.83 -7.76 -11.93
CA ALA A 237 24.43 -6.49 -11.55
C ALA A 237 25.15 -5.81 -12.74
N SER A 238 25.94 -6.55 -13.51
CA SER A 238 26.63 -6.05 -14.71
C SER A 238 25.63 -5.51 -15.72
N PHE A 239 24.59 -6.29 -16.05
CA PHE A 239 23.56 -5.86 -17.00
C PHE A 239 22.85 -4.59 -16.51
N LEU A 240 22.44 -4.53 -15.24
CA LEU A 240 21.70 -3.38 -14.72
C LEU A 240 22.54 -2.10 -14.69
N GLY A 241 23.80 -2.19 -14.24
CA GLY A 241 24.67 -1.04 -14.04
C GLY A 241 25.39 -0.56 -15.30
N GLU A 242 25.96 -1.49 -16.06
CA GLU A 242 26.84 -1.17 -17.19
C GLU A 242 26.07 -1.11 -18.51
N ASP A 243 25.22 -2.10 -18.79
CA ASP A 243 24.58 -2.23 -20.10
C ASP A 243 23.25 -1.47 -20.20
N LEU A 244 22.38 -1.62 -19.19
CA LEU A 244 21.11 -0.91 -19.09
C LEU A 244 21.28 0.50 -18.53
N GLY A 245 22.37 0.71 -17.78
CA GLY A 245 22.77 2.02 -17.28
C GLY A 245 21.81 2.60 -16.24
N ALA A 246 21.25 1.80 -15.34
CA ALA A 246 20.45 2.33 -14.25
C ALA A 246 21.36 3.02 -13.20
N ARG A 247 21.28 4.35 -13.10
CA ARG A 247 22.13 5.15 -12.19
C ARG A 247 21.35 5.83 -11.08
N ALA A 248 22.06 6.33 -10.08
CA ALA A 248 21.43 6.96 -8.92
C ALA A 248 20.51 8.14 -9.27
N GLN A 249 20.90 9.02 -10.20
CA GLN A 249 20.15 10.27 -10.46
C GLN A 249 19.22 10.20 -11.67
N ALA A 250 19.67 9.56 -12.75
CA ALA A 250 18.92 9.40 -13.99
C ALA A 250 19.39 8.12 -14.70
N PRO A 251 18.53 7.42 -15.45
CA PRO A 251 18.96 6.30 -16.25
C PRO A 251 19.84 6.75 -17.43
N ALA A 252 20.73 5.89 -17.90
CA ALA A 252 21.48 6.12 -19.14
C ALA A 252 20.60 5.94 -20.38
N ILE A 253 19.66 5.00 -20.28
CA ILE A 253 18.78 4.57 -21.35
C ILE A 253 17.34 4.77 -20.85
N GLU A 254 16.61 5.64 -21.55
CA GLU A 254 15.21 5.92 -21.25
C GLU A 254 14.30 4.81 -21.78
N PRO A 255 13.27 4.40 -21.02
CA PRO A 255 12.17 3.63 -21.58
C PRO A 255 11.47 4.41 -22.69
N ARG A 256 10.96 3.68 -23.69
CA ARG A 256 10.19 4.21 -24.80
C ARG A 256 9.03 5.06 -24.32
N GLY A 257 8.98 6.29 -24.82
CA GLY A 257 7.93 7.25 -24.50
C GLY A 257 8.29 8.18 -23.34
N SER A 258 9.38 7.91 -22.64
CA SER A 258 10.03 8.87 -21.74
C SER A 258 11.10 9.64 -22.50
N SER A 259 11.30 10.90 -22.12
CA SER A 259 12.31 11.78 -22.74
C SER A 259 13.37 12.27 -21.76
N LEU A 260 13.01 12.42 -20.48
CA LEU A 260 13.91 12.87 -19.43
C LEU A 260 13.39 12.36 -18.09
N SER A 261 14.03 11.32 -17.55
CA SER A 261 13.71 10.80 -16.23
C SER A 261 14.74 11.24 -15.20
N ALA A 262 14.24 11.67 -14.04
CA ALA A 262 15.05 11.92 -12.86
C ALA A 262 14.62 11.02 -11.71
N ARG A 263 15.49 10.89 -10.69
CA ARG A 263 15.19 10.15 -9.46
C ARG A 263 13.82 10.55 -8.92
N ASP A 264 12.99 9.55 -8.66
CA ASP A 264 11.66 9.75 -8.11
C ASP A 264 11.77 10.22 -6.64
N PRO A 265 11.33 11.44 -6.30
CA PRO A 265 11.40 11.93 -4.93
C PRO A 265 10.52 11.12 -3.96
N GLY A 266 9.52 10.39 -4.48
CA GLY A 266 8.65 9.54 -3.66
C GLY A 266 9.24 8.18 -3.31
N TRP A 267 10.44 7.85 -3.79
CA TRP A 267 11.04 6.53 -3.56
C TRP A 267 11.62 6.37 -2.16
N GLU A 268 12.16 7.43 -1.58
CA GLU A 268 12.80 7.39 -0.27
C GLU A 268 11.81 7.61 0.89
N PRO A 269 12.01 6.96 2.05
CA PRO A 269 13.02 5.92 2.33
C PRO A 269 12.65 4.57 1.69
N PHE A 270 13.67 3.83 1.27
CA PHE A 270 13.55 2.43 0.83
C PHE A 270 13.27 1.52 2.04
N PRO A 271 12.52 0.42 1.89
CA PRO A 271 12.28 -0.49 3.01
C PRO A 271 13.59 -1.11 3.53
N ALA A 272 13.71 -1.32 4.84
CA ALA A 272 14.96 -1.80 5.46
C ALA A 272 15.40 -3.21 5.01
N ALA A 273 14.49 -3.98 4.41
CA ALA A 273 14.78 -5.31 3.86
C ALA A 273 15.58 -5.27 2.54
N TYR A 274 15.73 -4.10 1.92
CA TYR A 274 16.50 -3.93 0.68
C TYR A 274 17.93 -3.53 1.01
N GLU A 275 18.91 -4.18 0.36
CA GLU A 275 20.27 -3.64 0.37
C GLU A 275 20.32 -2.28 -0.35
N ALA A 276 21.22 -1.41 0.09
CA ALA A 276 21.44 -0.13 -0.57
C ALA A 276 21.82 -0.35 -2.04
N GLY A 277 21.11 0.29 -2.97
CA GLY A 277 21.32 0.11 -4.41
C GLY A 277 20.58 -1.07 -5.03
N SER A 278 19.76 -1.81 -4.27
CA SER A 278 18.86 -2.84 -4.81
C SER A 278 17.65 -2.29 -5.54
N GLY A 279 17.42 -0.97 -5.53
CA GLY A 279 16.29 -0.35 -6.19
C GLY A 279 16.52 1.10 -6.61
N MET A 280 16.23 1.39 -7.88
CA MET A 280 16.24 2.74 -8.45
C MET A 280 14.87 3.03 -9.03
N ALA A 281 14.33 4.21 -8.73
CA ALA A 281 13.03 4.66 -9.21
C ALA A 281 13.17 6.04 -9.82
N TYR A 282 12.47 6.25 -10.94
CA TYR A 282 12.50 7.48 -11.70
C TYR A 282 11.10 7.93 -12.09
N ALA A 283 10.94 9.24 -12.17
CA ALA A 283 9.77 9.89 -12.74
C ALA A 283 10.23 10.77 -13.91
N GLU A 284 9.49 10.69 -15.02
CA GLU A 284 9.69 11.59 -16.14
C GLU A 284 9.41 13.03 -15.69
N GLU A 285 10.36 13.93 -15.98
CA GLU A 285 10.28 15.34 -15.67
C GLU A 285 9.34 16.07 -16.63
N ALA A 286 8.81 17.20 -16.18
CA ALA A 286 8.04 18.07 -17.06
C ALA A 286 8.99 18.84 -18.00
N PRO A 287 8.59 19.11 -19.26
CA PRO A 287 7.31 18.73 -19.85
C PRO A 287 7.31 17.29 -20.38
N PHE A 288 6.32 16.50 -19.96
CA PHE A 288 6.01 15.20 -20.56
C PHE A 288 4.84 15.33 -21.55
N GLY A 289 4.71 14.34 -22.45
CA GLY A 289 3.69 14.34 -23.50
C GLY A 289 2.27 14.09 -22.98
N ALA A 290 1.45 13.41 -23.79
CA ALA A 290 0.08 13.05 -23.38
C ALA A 290 0.04 12.11 -22.15
N ARG A 291 1.16 11.46 -21.83
CA ARG A 291 1.31 10.53 -20.72
C ARG A 291 2.65 10.77 -20.05
N GLN A 292 2.70 10.74 -18.73
CA GLN A 292 3.93 10.73 -17.96
C GLN A 292 4.35 9.29 -17.70
N ILE A 293 5.64 8.98 -17.76
CA ILE A 293 6.16 7.67 -17.35
C ILE A 293 6.77 7.75 -15.95
N ARG A 294 6.50 6.74 -15.12
CA ARG A 294 7.33 6.39 -13.96
C ARG A 294 7.86 4.98 -14.16
N HIS A 295 9.14 4.78 -13.89
CA HIS A 295 9.76 3.48 -14.03
C HIS A 295 10.82 3.25 -12.98
N GLY A 296 11.14 1.99 -12.71
CA GLY A 296 12.14 1.64 -11.74
C GLY A 296 12.71 0.26 -11.97
N TYR A 297 13.90 0.06 -11.46
CA TYR A 297 14.61 -1.20 -11.48
C TYR A 297 14.78 -1.71 -10.07
N LEU A 298 14.62 -3.02 -9.89
CA LEU A 298 14.99 -3.73 -8.68
C LEU A 298 15.99 -4.83 -9.04
N ARG A 299 16.96 -5.08 -8.17
CA ARG A 299 17.88 -6.21 -8.31
C ARG A 299 17.94 -6.98 -7.01
N MET A 300 17.66 -8.26 -7.10
CA MET A 300 17.90 -9.24 -6.05
C MET A 300 18.51 -10.47 -6.70
N GLY A 301 19.63 -10.94 -6.14
CA GLY A 301 20.30 -12.13 -6.66
C GLY A 301 20.52 -12.07 -8.18
N ASP A 302 20.17 -13.17 -8.85
CA ASP A 302 20.25 -13.40 -10.29
C ASP A 302 19.17 -12.71 -11.14
N THR A 303 18.31 -11.89 -10.53
CA THR A 303 17.13 -11.33 -11.20
C THR A 303 17.10 -9.81 -11.15
N VAL A 304 16.82 -9.20 -12.32
CA VAL A 304 16.51 -7.77 -12.46
C VAL A 304 15.02 -7.63 -12.76
N ALA A 305 14.32 -6.83 -11.98
CA ALA A 305 12.96 -6.41 -12.29
C ALA A 305 12.94 -5.00 -12.90
N LEU A 306 12.15 -4.80 -13.95
CA LEU A 306 11.77 -3.50 -14.46
C LEU A 306 10.28 -3.30 -14.23
N VAL A 307 9.93 -2.25 -13.50
CA VAL A 307 8.55 -1.83 -13.24
C VAL A 307 8.30 -0.54 -14.01
N ILE A 308 7.23 -0.50 -14.82
CA ILE A 308 6.84 0.69 -15.56
C ILE A 308 5.36 0.98 -15.30
N THR A 309 5.05 2.24 -15.06
CA THR A 309 3.69 2.77 -15.04
C THR A 309 3.60 4.00 -15.92
N ASP A 310 2.54 4.11 -16.70
CA ASP A 310 2.23 5.29 -17.48
C ASP A 310 0.74 5.63 -17.39
N HIS A 311 0.42 6.91 -17.37
CA HIS A 311 -0.94 7.41 -17.15
C HIS A 311 -1.20 8.63 -18.03
N PRO A 312 -2.43 8.86 -18.54
CA PRO A 312 -2.78 10.12 -19.19
C PRO A 312 -2.50 11.31 -18.27
N GLY A 313 -1.69 12.27 -18.71
CA GLY A 313 -1.23 13.33 -17.82
C GLY A 313 -0.22 12.81 -16.81
N ARG A 314 -0.51 12.93 -15.50
CA ARG A 314 0.46 12.66 -14.43
C ARG A 314 0.29 11.27 -13.83
N THR A 315 1.36 10.49 -13.78
CA THR A 315 1.32 9.13 -13.24
C THR A 315 1.29 9.12 -11.71
N PRO A 316 0.31 8.42 -11.09
CA PRO A 316 0.19 8.32 -9.64
C PRO A 316 1.44 7.75 -8.97
N ALA A 317 2.02 8.48 -8.01
CA ALA A 317 3.23 8.07 -7.30
C ALA A 317 2.99 6.91 -6.33
N VAL A 318 1.86 6.91 -5.63
CA VAL A 318 1.56 5.94 -4.57
C VAL A 318 1.43 4.50 -5.11
N PRO A 319 0.63 4.22 -6.15
CA PRO A 319 0.60 2.90 -6.77
C PRO A 319 1.96 2.43 -7.29
N PHE A 320 2.72 3.31 -7.95
CA PHE A 320 4.04 2.96 -8.47
C PHE A 320 5.01 2.56 -7.36
N ARG A 321 5.06 3.33 -6.27
CA ARG A 321 5.86 2.99 -5.09
C ARG A 321 5.41 1.66 -4.48
N GLN A 322 4.10 1.44 -4.36
CA GLN A 322 3.55 0.19 -3.85
C GLN A 322 3.99 -1.00 -4.73
N MET A 323 3.91 -0.89 -6.05
CA MET A 323 4.36 -1.93 -6.98
C MET A 323 5.83 -2.28 -6.78
N MET A 324 6.71 -1.27 -6.69
CA MET A 324 8.14 -1.48 -6.44
C MET A 324 8.37 -2.22 -5.12
N ILE A 325 7.69 -1.83 -4.05
CA ILE A 325 7.82 -2.47 -2.74
C ILE A 325 7.31 -3.92 -2.77
N LEU A 326 6.14 -4.17 -3.33
CA LEU A 326 5.56 -5.51 -3.38
C LEU A 326 6.36 -6.43 -4.29
N GLN A 327 6.82 -5.93 -5.45
CA GLN A 327 7.63 -6.72 -6.37
C GLN A 327 8.99 -7.08 -5.75
N GLY A 328 9.64 -6.16 -5.04
CA GLY A 328 10.90 -6.50 -4.41
C GLY A 328 10.74 -7.40 -3.18
N GLN A 329 9.60 -7.37 -2.48
CA GLN A 329 9.26 -8.36 -1.45
C GLN A 329 9.11 -9.76 -2.03
N LEU A 330 8.58 -9.89 -3.25
CA LEU A 330 8.51 -11.16 -3.97
C LEU A 330 9.90 -11.68 -4.39
N LEU A 331 10.91 -10.82 -4.48
CA LEU A 331 12.26 -11.19 -4.89
C LEU A 331 13.24 -11.39 -3.71
N ALA A 332 12.82 -11.13 -2.47
CA ALA A 332 13.67 -11.21 -1.28
C ALA A 332 13.57 -12.56 -0.55
#